data_AF-A0A4V5N6G3-F1
#
_entry.id   AF-A0A4V5N6G3-F1
#
_cell.length_a   1.000
_cell.length_b   1.000
_cell.length_c   1.000
_cell.angle_alpha   90.00
_cell.angle_beta   90.00
_cell.angle_gamma   90.00
#
_symmetry.space_group_name_H-M   'P 1'
#
loop_
_entity.id
_entity.type
_entity.pdbx_description
1 polymer ?
#
loop_
_entity_poly.entity_id
_entity_poly.type
_entity_poly.pdbx_seq_one_letter_code
_entity_poly.pdbx_strand_id
1 'polypeptide(L)'
;MACPFHPSSLNIYIAQTVFIYAGPPIFSAAEYNQLGRLMYYLPMHAPFNPGRTAIFFIHLGATVEGLTAAGASLFATAHGANDMQQHVTGDRLISVALALQAAIECIFIALVGLMHYRCARANTLPRNVRRLCIMLYGTSTFVLIRCIARAIESFETETTTTCNSICHAVLFHEWFLYVFEAAPMVFYTYWINIVHPGRLLPTDKRRYLDPDGLTERMGPMWADTRSVWMKLADPLDIGGAITGDSKSEAFWLRPFDWEVAPGGSFSEGTATNVKSKSASGTRTQE
;
A
#
# COMPACT_ATOMS: atom_id res chain seq x y z
N MET A 1 13.08 -10.11 -25.82
CA MET A 1 14.09 -11.08 -25.35
C MET A 1 15.35 -10.89 -26.17
N ALA A 2 16.34 -10.17 -25.64
CA ALA A 2 17.57 -9.83 -26.37
C ALA A 2 18.74 -10.63 -25.80
N CYS A 3 19.56 -11.19 -26.69
CA CYS A 3 20.67 -12.09 -26.39
C CYS A 3 21.78 -11.40 -25.55
N PRO A 4 22.51 -12.12 -24.66
CA PRO A 4 23.41 -11.51 -23.66
C PRO A 4 24.73 -10.92 -24.18
N PHE A 5 25.05 -11.02 -25.47
CA PHE A 5 26.40 -10.75 -25.99
C PHE A 5 26.55 -9.47 -26.84
N HIS A 6 25.60 -8.53 -26.78
CA HIS A 6 25.75 -7.23 -27.44
C HIS A 6 25.67 -6.07 -26.42
N PRO A 7 26.67 -5.15 -26.35
CA PRO A 7 26.63 -4.01 -25.42
C PRO A 7 25.43 -3.06 -25.62
N SER A 8 24.73 -3.15 -26.75
CA SER A 8 23.47 -2.46 -27.04
C SER A 8 22.22 -3.12 -26.43
N SER A 9 22.26 -4.41 -26.07
CA SER A 9 21.15 -5.12 -25.41
C SER A 9 21.23 -5.12 -23.88
N LEU A 10 22.39 -4.77 -23.31
CA LEU A 10 22.58 -4.68 -21.85
C LEU A 10 21.68 -3.61 -21.23
N ASN A 11 21.55 -2.45 -21.86
CA ASN A 11 20.63 -1.39 -21.41
C ASN A 11 19.16 -1.85 -21.44
N ILE A 12 18.78 -2.66 -22.44
CA ILE A 12 17.41 -3.20 -22.56
C ILE A 12 17.16 -4.26 -21.49
N TYR A 13 18.16 -5.11 -21.22
CA TYR A 13 18.11 -6.10 -20.15
C TYR A 13 17.97 -5.42 -18.78
N ILE A 14 18.81 -4.42 -18.49
CA ILE A 14 18.70 -3.62 -17.25
C ILE A 14 17.32 -2.97 -17.16
N ALA A 15 16.83 -2.34 -18.23
CA ALA A 15 15.51 -1.70 -18.23
C ALA A 15 14.39 -2.71 -17.95
N GLN A 16 14.41 -3.90 -18.57
CA GLN A 16 13.44 -4.96 -18.32
C GLN A 16 13.45 -5.39 -16.85
N THR A 17 14.64 -5.62 -16.30
CA THR A 17 14.81 -6.02 -14.90
C THR A 17 14.31 -4.94 -13.94
N VAL A 18 14.65 -3.66 -14.18
CA VAL A 18 14.17 -2.54 -13.36
C VAL A 18 12.66 -2.41 -13.40
N PHE A 19 12.01 -2.54 -14.56
CA PHE A 19 10.54 -2.46 -14.64
C PHE A 19 9.84 -3.60 -13.90
N ILE A 20 10.42 -4.81 -13.91
CA ILE A 20 9.92 -5.96 -13.17
C ILE A 20 10.00 -5.73 -11.65
N TYR A 21 11.10 -5.14 -11.16
CA TYR A 21 11.27 -4.84 -9.73
C TYR A 21 10.57 -3.56 -9.28
N ALA A 22 10.39 -2.56 -10.15
CA ALA A 22 9.76 -1.28 -9.79
C ALA A 22 8.23 -1.37 -9.68
N GLY A 23 7.59 -2.28 -10.41
CA GLY A 23 6.13 -2.42 -10.41
C GLY A 23 5.52 -2.66 -9.00
N PRO A 24 5.96 -3.68 -8.25
CA PRO A 24 5.39 -4.04 -6.96
C PRO A 24 5.33 -2.92 -5.93
N PRO A 25 6.42 -2.18 -5.63
CA PRO A 25 6.35 -1.06 -4.68
C PRO A 25 5.34 0.01 -5.09
N ILE A 26 5.15 0.24 -6.39
CA ILE A 26 4.18 1.21 -6.89
C ILE A 26 2.75 0.74 -6.59
N PHE A 27 2.46 -0.55 -6.81
CA PHE A 27 1.16 -1.14 -6.51
C PHE A 27 0.87 -1.14 -5.01
N SER A 28 1.82 -1.58 -4.18
CA SER A 28 1.67 -1.54 -2.71
C SER A 28 1.50 -0.09 -2.21
N ALA A 29 2.25 0.87 -2.74
CA ALA A 29 2.09 2.28 -2.40
C ALA A 29 0.69 2.82 -2.75
N ALA A 30 0.08 2.35 -3.84
CA ALA A 30 -1.29 2.71 -4.19
C ALA A 30 -2.31 2.15 -3.16
N GLU A 31 -2.11 0.93 -2.67
CA GLU A 31 -2.94 0.34 -1.60
C GLU A 31 -2.78 1.07 -0.27
N TYR A 32 -1.55 1.42 0.11
CA TYR A 32 -1.27 2.19 1.32
C TYR A 32 -1.97 3.55 1.29
N ASN A 33 -1.99 4.21 0.12
CA ASN A 33 -2.73 5.44 -0.08
C ASN A 33 -4.26 5.25 0.03
N GLN A 34 -4.80 4.14 -0.48
CA GLN A 34 -6.23 3.83 -0.36
C GLN A 34 -6.63 3.55 1.09
N LEU A 35 -5.82 2.79 1.84
CA LEU A 35 -6.03 2.58 3.27
C LEU A 35 -5.97 3.92 4.04
N GLY A 36 -4.99 4.78 3.74
CA GLY A 36 -4.92 6.11 4.35
C GLY A 36 -6.18 6.93 4.12
N ARG A 37 -6.73 6.92 2.89
CA ARG A 37 -8.01 7.59 2.58
C ARG A 37 -9.20 6.95 3.30
N LEU A 38 -9.23 5.63 3.44
CA LEU A 38 -10.25 4.93 4.22
C LEU A 38 -10.22 5.36 5.69
N MET A 39 -9.02 5.47 6.28
CA MET A 39 -8.85 5.92 7.66
C MET A 39 -9.21 7.40 7.84
N TYR A 40 -8.97 8.27 6.85
CA TYR A 40 -9.47 9.66 6.87
C TYR A 40 -11.00 9.74 6.84
N TYR A 41 -11.63 8.85 6.07
CA TYR A 41 -13.08 8.82 5.94
C TYR A 41 -13.77 8.20 7.17
N LEU A 42 -13.12 7.26 7.86
CA LEU A 42 -13.63 6.60 9.07
C LEU A 42 -12.68 6.82 10.26
N PRO A 43 -12.60 8.04 10.79
CA PRO A 43 -11.66 8.37 11.85
C PRO A 43 -11.96 7.63 13.16
N MET A 44 -13.23 7.31 13.44
CA MET A 44 -13.66 6.58 14.64
C MET A 44 -13.07 5.17 14.75
N HIS A 45 -12.84 4.52 13.61
CA HIS A 45 -12.39 3.13 13.56
C HIS A 45 -10.89 3.02 13.30
N ALA A 46 -10.25 4.12 12.89
CA ALA A 46 -8.83 4.19 12.59
C ALA A 46 -7.96 3.81 13.80
N PRO A 47 -7.05 2.82 13.69
CA PRO A 47 -6.14 2.46 14.76
C PRO A 47 -5.00 3.48 14.94
N PHE A 48 -4.60 4.16 13.86
CA PHE A 48 -3.44 5.05 13.80
C PHE A 48 -3.77 6.33 13.03
N ASN A 49 -2.84 7.29 13.01
CA ASN A 49 -3.00 8.51 12.23
C ASN A 49 -2.99 8.22 10.72
N PRO A 50 -4.10 8.47 9.98
CA PRO A 50 -4.27 8.09 8.58
C PRO A 50 -3.19 8.62 7.64
N GLY A 51 -2.78 9.88 7.83
CA GLY A 51 -1.81 10.53 6.95
C GLY A 51 -0.41 9.95 7.09
N ARG A 52 -0.05 9.57 8.31
CA ARG A 52 1.30 9.07 8.59
C ARG A 52 1.45 7.59 8.34
N THR A 53 0.43 6.80 8.66
CA THR A 53 0.46 5.36 8.41
C THR A 53 0.71 5.07 6.93
N ALA A 54 0.02 5.75 6.01
CA ALA A 54 0.26 5.60 4.58
C ALA A 54 1.70 5.97 4.17
N ILE A 55 2.20 7.12 4.63
CA ILE A 55 3.57 7.59 4.33
C ILE A 55 4.62 6.63 4.91
N PHE A 56 4.42 6.15 6.14
CA PHE A 56 5.31 5.19 6.80
C PHE A 56 5.41 3.89 6.00
N PHE A 57 4.29 3.29 5.60
CA PHE A 57 4.30 2.07 4.80
C PHE A 57 4.95 2.27 3.43
N ILE A 58 4.76 3.43 2.79
CA ILE A 58 5.44 3.77 1.53
C ILE A 58 6.96 3.81 1.73
N HIS A 59 7.46 4.47 2.78
CA HIS A 59 8.89 4.52 3.07
C HIS A 59 9.45 3.15 3.46
N LEU A 60 8.69 2.36 4.21
CA LEU A 60 9.07 1.01 4.60
C LEU A 60 9.23 0.13 3.34
N GLY A 61 8.23 0.13 2.45
CA GLY A 61 8.30 -0.58 1.17
C GLY A 61 9.46 -0.09 0.30
N ALA A 62 9.69 1.22 0.19
CA ALA A 62 10.83 1.76 -0.55
C ALA A 62 12.18 1.32 0.03
N THR A 63 12.29 1.19 1.35
CA THR A 63 13.51 0.71 2.02
C THR A 63 13.75 -0.77 1.73
N VAL A 64 12.70 -1.59 1.78
CA VAL A 64 12.78 -3.02 1.47
C VAL A 64 13.17 -3.27 0.01
N GLU A 65 12.62 -2.48 -0.91
CA GLU A 65 12.96 -2.56 -2.33
C GLU A 65 14.37 -2.03 -2.60
N GLY A 66 14.81 -1.01 -1.88
CA GLY A 66 16.20 -0.57 -1.88
C GLY A 66 17.17 -1.68 -1.43
N LEU A 67 16.80 -2.45 -0.40
CA LEU A 67 17.58 -3.60 0.07
C LEU A 67 17.63 -4.71 -0.98
N THR A 68 16.50 -5.00 -1.63
CA THR A 68 16.40 -5.97 -2.72
C THR A 68 17.28 -5.57 -3.91
N ALA A 69 17.23 -4.30 -4.31
CA ALA A 69 18.06 -3.77 -5.39
C ALA A 69 19.57 -3.81 -5.04
N ALA A 70 19.93 -3.49 -3.80
CA ALA A 70 21.31 -3.60 -3.32
C ALA A 70 21.79 -5.06 -3.35
N GLY A 71 21.00 -6.01 -2.86
CA GLY A 71 21.31 -7.43 -2.92
C GLY A 71 21.46 -7.95 -4.35
N ALA A 72 20.55 -7.57 -5.24
CA ALA A 72 20.61 -7.91 -6.67
C ALA A 72 21.85 -7.34 -7.36
N SER A 73 22.27 -6.12 -7.00
CA SER A 73 23.48 -5.52 -7.55
C SER A 73 24.74 -6.29 -7.13
N LEU A 74 24.84 -6.70 -5.86
CA LEU A 74 25.98 -7.48 -5.34
C LEU A 74 26.05 -8.85 -6.00
N PHE A 75 24.90 -9.50 -6.20
CA PHE A 75 24.81 -10.77 -6.92
C PHE A 75 25.27 -10.63 -8.39
N ALA A 76 24.87 -9.55 -9.06
CA ALA A 76 25.24 -9.31 -10.45
C ALA A 76 26.71 -8.91 -10.66
N THR A 77 27.35 -8.26 -9.68
CA THR A 77 28.75 -7.80 -9.81
C THR A 77 29.80 -8.83 -9.45
N ALA A 78 29.44 -9.89 -8.74
CA ALA A 78 30.40 -10.88 -8.27
C ALA A 78 30.94 -11.75 -9.42
N HIS A 79 32.16 -11.46 -9.87
CA HIS A 79 32.80 -12.15 -11.01
C HIS A 79 34.14 -12.77 -10.57
N GLY A 80 34.14 -14.07 -10.29
CA GLY A 80 35.35 -14.86 -10.05
C GLY A 80 35.38 -15.63 -8.72
N ALA A 81 36.38 -16.50 -8.56
CA ALA A 81 36.49 -17.44 -7.43
C ALA A 81 36.70 -16.79 -6.05
N ASN A 82 37.15 -15.53 -6.00
CA ASN A 82 37.34 -14.78 -4.74
C ASN A 82 36.10 -13.97 -4.32
N ASP A 83 35.06 -13.88 -5.16
CA ASP A 83 33.83 -13.11 -4.91
C ASP A 83 32.64 -13.97 -4.47
N MET A 84 32.87 -15.24 -4.11
CA MET A 84 31.82 -16.12 -3.58
C MET A 84 31.13 -15.54 -2.34
N GLN A 85 31.86 -14.76 -1.53
CA GLN A 85 31.30 -14.07 -0.38
C GLN A 85 30.32 -12.95 -0.78
N GLN A 86 30.57 -12.24 -1.88
CA GLN A 86 29.66 -11.22 -2.39
C GLN A 86 28.37 -11.83 -2.95
N HIS A 87 28.49 -12.96 -3.66
CA HIS A 87 27.33 -13.76 -4.11
C HIS A 87 26.43 -14.16 -2.96
N VAL A 88 26.98 -14.82 -1.93
CA VAL A 88 26.22 -15.28 -0.76
C VAL A 88 25.63 -14.11 0.03
N THR A 89 26.33 -12.98 0.09
CA THR A 89 25.81 -11.79 0.79
C THR A 89 24.66 -11.15 0.01
N GLY A 90 24.77 -11.05 -1.32
CA GLY A 90 23.72 -10.52 -2.18
C GLY A 90 22.44 -11.35 -2.11
N ASP A 91 22.57 -12.67 -2.17
CA ASP A 91 21.46 -13.62 -2.07
C ASP A 91 20.72 -13.49 -0.72
N ARG A 92 21.47 -13.50 0.40
CA ARG A 92 20.95 -13.25 1.76
C ARG A 92 20.18 -11.95 1.89
N LEU A 93 20.68 -10.88 1.28
CA LEU A 93 20.01 -9.59 1.32
C LEU A 93 18.69 -9.62 0.57
N ILE A 94 18.63 -10.28 -0.60
CA ILE A 94 17.41 -10.44 -1.38
C ILE A 94 16.37 -11.24 -0.58
N SER A 95 16.76 -12.38 -0.01
CA SER A 95 15.83 -13.25 0.73
C SER A 95 15.27 -12.57 1.98
N VAL A 96 16.12 -11.86 2.74
CA VAL A 96 15.68 -11.08 3.90
C VAL A 96 14.71 -9.97 3.49
N ALA A 97 15.01 -9.27 2.40
CA ALA A 97 14.15 -8.20 1.90
C ALA A 97 12.77 -8.75 1.46
N LEU A 98 12.74 -9.86 0.73
CA LEU A 98 11.49 -10.48 0.27
C LEU A 98 10.65 -11.03 1.44
N ALA A 99 11.28 -11.63 2.45
CA ALA A 99 10.58 -12.06 3.65
C ALA A 99 9.98 -10.87 4.42
N LEU A 100 10.73 -9.76 4.53
CA LEU A 100 10.25 -8.54 5.14
C LEU A 100 9.09 -7.92 4.34
N GLN A 101 9.15 -7.92 3.01
CA GLN A 101 8.07 -7.45 2.13
C GLN A 101 6.78 -8.24 2.38
N ALA A 102 6.86 -9.58 2.43
CA ALA A 102 5.71 -10.43 2.73
C ALA A 102 5.12 -10.15 4.13
N ALA A 103 5.98 -9.93 5.13
CA ALA A 103 5.53 -9.59 6.48
C ALA A 103 4.78 -8.24 6.52
N ILE A 104 5.27 -7.23 5.79
CA ILE A 104 4.62 -5.92 5.68
C ILE A 104 3.24 -6.05 5.05
N GLU A 105 3.12 -6.84 3.99
CA GLU A 105 1.83 -7.07 3.31
C GLU A 105 0.83 -7.79 4.23
N CYS A 106 1.29 -8.78 5.00
CA CYS A 106 0.47 -9.43 6.03
C CYS A 106 -0.03 -8.44 7.10
N ILE A 107 0.84 -7.54 7.57
CA ILE A 107 0.46 -6.48 8.51
C ILE A 107 -0.57 -5.54 7.87
N PHE A 108 -0.39 -5.17 6.61
CA PHE A 108 -1.35 -4.34 5.88
C PHE A 108 -2.74 -4.98 5.81
N ILE A 109 -2.82 -6.26 5.42
CA ILE A 109 -4.08 -7.02 5.39
C ILE A 109 -4.71 -7.08 6.79
N ALA A 110 -3.91 -7.27 7.83
CA ALA A 110 -4.40 -7.27 9.21
C ALA A 110 -4.99 -5.91 9.62
N LEU A 111 -4.40 -4.80 9.20
CA LEU A 111 -4.94 -3.45 9.46
C LEU A 111 -6.27 -3.20 8.73
N VAL A 112 -6.37 -3.63 7.46
CA VAL A 112 -7.64 -3.59 6.71
C VAL A 112 -8.69 -4.47 7.40
N GLY A 113 -8.30 -5.66 7.85
CA GLY A 113 -9.07 -6.58 8.68
C GLY A 113 -9.62 -5.94 9.95
N LEU A 114 -8.75 -5.29 10.72
CA LEU A 114 -9.10 -4.63 11.97
C LEU A 114 -10.09 -3.48 11.74
N MET A 115 -9.86 -2.66 10.71
CA MET A 115 -10.77 -1.58 10.32
C MET A 115 -12.15 -2.14 9.96
N HIS A 116 -12.20 -3.16 9.12
CA HIS A 116 -13.45 -3.80 8.72
C HIS A 116 -14.19 -4.41 9.92
N TYR A 117 -13.48 -5.11 10.80
CA TYR A 117 -14.04 -5.69 12.02
C TYR A 117 -14.62 -4.63 12.95
N ARG A 118 -13.90 -3.51 13.17
CA ARG A 118 -14.39 -2.38 13.98
C ARG A 118 -15.65 -1.74 13.39
N CYS A 119 -15.67 -1.53 12.07
CA CYS A 119 -16.85 -1.00 11.38
C CYS A 119 -18.05 -1.95 11.47
N ALA A 120 -17.82 -3.25 11.30
CA ALA A 120 -18.88 -4.27 11.38
C ALA A 120 -19.45 -4.37 12.81
N ARG A 121 -18.59 -4.35 13.83
CA ARG A 121 -19.00 -4.37 15.24
C ARG A 121 -19.83 -3.14 15.64
N ALA A 122 -19.54 -1.98 15.04
CA ALA A 122 -20.27 -0.75 15.29
C ALA A 122 -21.54 -0.60 14.46
N ASN A 123 -21.91 -1.59 13.62
CA ASN A 123 -23.05 -1.52 12.68
C ASN A 123 -23.05 -0.29 11.74
N THR A 124 -21.89 0.33 11.56
CA THR A 124 -21.69 1.55 10.75
C THR A 124 -20.90 1.23 9.49
N LEU A 125 -21.19 0.09 8.86
CA LEU A 125 -20.51 -0.35 7.64
C LEU A 125 -21.31 0.05 6.39
N PRO A 126 -21.13 1.26 5.85
CA PRO A 126 -21.85 1.69 4.66
C PRO A 126 -21.40 0.90 3.43
N ARG A 127 -22.26 0.89 2.41
CA ARG A 127 -22.07 0.07 1.20
C ARG A 127 -20.85 0.47 0.38
N ASN A 128 -20.40 1.73 0.46
CA ASN A 128 -19.18 2.22 -0.17
C ASN A 128 -17.92 1.66 0.52
N VAL A 129 -17.87 1.72 1.85
CA VAL A 129 -16.75 1.19 2.66
C VAL A 129 -16.66 -0.32 2.48
N ARG A 130 -17.79 -1.05 2.54
CA ARG A 130 -17.77 -2.50 2.31
C ARG A 130 -17.19 -2.87 0.93
N ARG A 131 -17.58 -2.14 -0.11
CA ARG A 131 -17.02 -2.34 -1.47
C ARG A 131 -15.54 -2.03 -1.52
N LEU A 132 -15.10 -0.98 -0.84
CA LEU A 132 -13.67 -0.64 -0.76
C LEU A 132 -12.87 -1.70 0.03
N CYS A 133 -13.38 -2.22 1.14
CA CYS A 133 -12.71 -3.28 1.89
C CYS A 133 -12.60 -4.57 1.05
N ILE A 134 -13.66 -4.97 0.35
CA ILE A 134 -13.61 -6.12 -0.59
C ILE A 134 -12.56 -5.87 -1.67
N MET A 135 -12.50 -4.64 -2.18
CA MET A 135 -11.52 -4.26 -3.18
C MET A 135 -10.10 -4.41 -2.63
N LEU A 136 -9.81 -3.85 -1.46
CA LEU A 136 -8.51 -3.93 -0.79
C LEU A 136 -8.12 -5.38 -0.45
N TYR A 137 -9.06 -6.23 -0.01
CA TYR A 137 -8.76 -7.65 0.20
C TYR A 137 -8.38 -8.35 -1.11
N GLY A 138 -9.11 -8.07 -2.20
CA GLY A 138 -8.82 -8.63 -3.51
C GLY A 138 -7.43 -8.22 -3.98
N THR A 139 -7.12 -6.92 -3.94
CA THR A 139 -5.83 -6.39 -4.38
C THR A 139 -4.66 -6.89 -3.51
N SER A 140 -4.81 -6.87 -2.18
CA SER A 140 -3.76 -7.37 -1.27
C SER A 140 -3.55 -8.87 -1.37
N THR A 141 -4.58 -9.65 -1.72
CA THR A 141 -4.41 -11.09 -1.98
C THR A 141 -3.50 -11.31 -3.19
N PHE A 142 -3.64 -10.53 -4.26
CA PHE A 142 -2.75 -10.65 -5.43
C PHE A 142 -1.31 -10.23 -5.11
N VAL A 143 -1.13 -9.17 -4.33
CA VAL A 143 0.20 -8.75 -3.86
C VAL A 143 0.82 -9.83 -2.96
N LEU A 144 0.07 -10.38 -2.01
CA LEU A 144 0.54 -11.42 -1.11
C LEU A 144 0.94 -12.70 -1.85
N ILE A 145 0.15 -13.16 -2.82
CA ILE A 145 0.48 -14.33 -3.65
C ILE A 145 1.84 -14.13 -4.33
N ARG A 146 2.08 -12.95 -4.90
CA ARG A 146 3.37 -12.62 -5.51
C ARG A 146 4.50 -12.62 -4.47
N CYS A 147 4.31 -11.97 -3.32
CA CYS A 147 5.33 -11.90 -2.27
C CYS A 147 5.72 -13.30 -1.78
N ILE A 148 4.74 -14.20 -1.62
CA ILE A 148 4.98 -15.60 -1.24
C ILE A 148 5.75 -16.33 -2.35
N ALA A 149 5.33 -16.21 -3.61
CA ALA A 149 6.00 -16.88 -4.73
C ALA A 149 7.46 -16.42 -4.86
N ARG A 150 7.71 -15.10 -4.73
CA ARG A 150 9.06 -14.52 -4.75
C ARG A 150 9.89 -14.96 -3.55
N ALA A 151 9.30 -15.03 -2.36
CA ALA A 151 10.00 -15.54 -1.18
C ALA A 151 10.42 -17.01 -1.36
N ILE A 152 9.52 -17.87 -1.86
CA ILE A 152 9.84 -19.28 -2.15
C ILE A 152 10.97 -19.39 -3.16
N GLU A 153 10.90 -18.66 -4.28
CA GLU A 153 11.96 -18.63 -5.30
C GLU A 153 13.32 -18.23 -4.72
N SER A 154 13.35 -17.22 -3.83
CA SER A 154 14.57 -16.76 -3.17
C SER A 154 15.15 -17.83 -2.23
N PHE A 155 14.33 -18.44 -1.38
CA PHE A 155 14.79 -19.46 -0.42
C PHE A 155 15.27 -20.76 -1.09
N GLU A 156 14.66 -21.15 -2.21
CA GLU A 156 15.12 -22.28 -3.02
C GLU A 156 16.49 -22.01 -3.64
N THR A 157 16.79 -20.74 -3.94
CA THR A 157 18.08 -20.30 -4.48
C THR A 157 19.18 -20.34 -3.41
N GLU A 158 18.89 -19.90 -2.17
CA GLU A 158 19.90 -19.88 -1.09
C GLU A 158 20.34 -21.26 -0.60
N THR A 159 19.39 -22.20 -0.51
CA THR A 159 19.59 -23.48 0.19
C THR A 159 20.34 -24.51 -0.65
N THR A 160 20.59 -24.20 -1.93
CA THR A 160 20.91 -25.20 -2.93
C THR A 160 22.23 -24.88 -3.65
N THR A 161 23.36 -25.18 -3.00
CA THR A 161 24.69 -25.26 -3.67
C THR A 161 24.78 -26.49 -4.60
N THR A 162 23.79 -27.39 -4.58
CA THR A 162 23.60 -28.52 -5.50
C THR A 162 22.18 -28.52 -6.02
N CYS A 163 21.97 -27.93 -7.19
CA CYS A 163 20.67 -27.71 -7.86
C CYS A 163 19.73 -28.92 -7.74
N ASN A 164 18.71 -28.85 -6.87
CA ASN A 164 17.61 -29.81 -6.86
C ASN A 164 16.65 -29.51 -8.03
N SER A 165 15.89 -30.52 -8.46
CA SER A 165 14.98 -30.51 -9.61
C SER A 165 13.92 -29.39 -9.59
N ILE A 166 13.62 -28.80 -8.44
CA ILE A 166 12.70 -27.66 -8.28
C ILE A 166 13.37 -26.34 -8.68
N CYS A 167 14.63 -26.12 -8.29
CA CYS A 167 15.44 -24.96 -8.68
C CYS A 167 15.61 -24.92 -10.22
N HIS A 168 15.86 -26.08 -10.84
CA HIS A 168 15.92 -26.20 -12.31
C HIS A 168 14.55 -25.94 -12.97
N ALA A 169 13.43 -26.29 -12.33
CA ALA A 169 12.10 -26.05 -12.88
C ALA A 169 11.66 -24.58 -12.77
N VAL A 170 12.06 -23.85 -11.72
CA VAL A 170 11.72 -22.44 -11.53
C VAL A 170 12.62 -21.51 -12.36
N LEU A 171 13.92 -21.80 -12.46
CA LEU A 171 14.87 -21.01 -13.27
C LEU A 171 14.76 -21.26 -14.79
N PHE A 172 14.40 -22.47 -15.25
CA PHE A 172 14.34 -22.79 -16.69
C PHE A 172 12.94 -22.70 -17.31
N HIS A 173 11.88 -22.49 -16.52
CA HIS A 173 10.54 -22.31 -17.08
C HIS A 173 9.97 -20.92 -16.80
N GLU A 174 10.06 -20.07 -17.84
CA GLU A 174 9.52 -18.71 -17.90
C GLU A 174 8.03 -18.60 -17.53
N TRP A 175 7.26 -19.69 -17.66
CA TRP A 175 5.83 -19.70 -17.34
C TRP A 175 5.56 -19.41 -15.86
N PHE A 176 6.45 -19.77 -14.94
CA PHE A 176 6.29 -19.46 -13.51
C PHE A 176 6.30 -17.96 -13.27
N LEU A 177 7.23 -17.23 -13.91
CA LEU A 177 7.27 -15.77 -13.85
C LEU A 177 5.96 -15.19 -14.40
N TYR A 178 5.46 -15.65 -15.54
CA TYR A 178 4.20 -15.13 -16.08
C TYR A 178 3.00 -15.38 -15.15
N VAL A 179 2.90 -16.57 -14.54
CA VAL A 179 1.73 -16.95 -13.72
C VAL A 179 1.77 -16.36 -12.32
N PHE A 180 2.93 -16.31 -11.67
CA PHE A 180 3.04 -15.89 -10.26
C PHE A 180 3.54 -14.45 -10.09
N GLU A 181 4.14 -13.87 -11.13
CA GLU A 181 4.71 -12.53 -11.06
C GLU A 181 3.85 -11.52 -11.85
N ALA A 182 3.60 -11.81 -13.13
CA ALA A 182 2.90 -10.90 -14.02
C ALA A 182 1.36 -11.00 -13.89
N ALA A 183 0.81 -12.21 -13.86
CA ALA A 183 -0.65 -12.39 -13.83
C ALA A 183 -1.33 -11.75 -12.59
N PRO A 184 -0.80 -11.88 -11.34
CA PRO A 184 -1.41 -11.22 -10.19
C PRO A 184 -1.42 -9.70 -10.34
N MET A 185 -0.39 -9.11 -10.95
CA MET A 185 -0.29 -7.67 -11.18
C MET A 185 -1.24 -7.17 -12.28
N VAL A 186 -1.47 -7.99 -13.31
CA VAL A 186 -2.49 -7.72 -14.33
C VAL A 186 -3.88 -7.76 -13.71
N PHE A 187 -4.18 -8.79 -12.91
CA PHE A 187 -5.48 -8.91 -12.23
C PHE A 187 -5.70 -7.78 -11.22
N TYR A 188 -4.67 -7.42 -10.44
CA TYR A 188 -4.68 -6.25 -9.56
C TYR A 188 -5.09 -4.99 -10.32
N THR A 189 -4.43 -4.74 -11.45
CA THR A 189 -4.66 -3.52 -12.25
C THR A 189 -6.07 -3.52 -12.83
N TYR A 190 -6.52 -4.65 -13.35
CA TYR A 190 -7.88 -4.80 -13.88
C TYR A 190 -8.94 -4.60 -12.79
N TRP A 191 -8.69 -5.12 -11.59
CA TRP A 191 -9.56 -4.99 -10.44
C TRP A 191 -9.75 -3.53 -9.99
N ILE A 192 -8.66 -2.76 -9.91
CA ILE A 192 -8.69 -1.31 -9.61
C ILE A 192 -9.44 -0.53 -10.69
N ASN A 193 -9.33 -0.94 -11.95
CA ASN A 193 -10.04 -0.29 -13.05
C ASN A 193 -11.56 -0.54 -12.99
N ILE A 194 -11.98 -1.75 -12.63
CA ILE A 194 -13.41 -2.06 -12.45
C ILE A 194 -13.96 -1.32 -11.22
N VAL A 195 -13.27 -1.44 -10.08
CA VAL A 195 -13.70 -0.85 -8.81
C VAL A 195 -12.85 0.38 -8.53
N HIS A 196 -13.18 1.49 -9.18
CA HIS A 196 -12.39 2.70 -9.03
C HIS A 196 -12.48 3.27 -7.59
N PRO A 197 -11.39 3.30 -6.82
CA PRO A 197 -11.38 3.71 -5.40
C PRO A 197 -11.76 5.19 -5.24
N GLY A 198 -11.46 6.01 -6.25
CA GLY A 198 -11.87 7.41 -6.29
C GLY A 198 -13.38 7.62 -6.50
N ARG A 199 -14.18 6.57 -6.74
CA ARG A 199 -15.64 6.69 -6.79
C ARG A 199 -16.30 6.36 -5.44
N LEU A 200 -15.62 5.58 -4.61
CA LEU A 200 -16.15 5.08 -3.34
C LEU A 200 -15.83 5.99 -2.15
N LEU A 201 -14.75 6.76 -2.24
CA LEU A 201 -14.27 7.65 -1.19
C LEU A 201 -14.25 9.11 -1.67
N PRO A 202 -14.48 10.08 -0.78
CA PRO A 202 -14.34 11.50 -1.10
C PRO A 202 -12.89 11.85 -1.46
N THR A 203 -12.73 12.79 -2.38
CA THR A 203 -11.42 13.35 -2.76
C THR A 203 -10.89 14.29 -1.68
N ASP A 204 -11.80 15.03 -1.03
CA ASP A 204 -11.45 15.90 0.09
C ASP A 204 -11.25 15.07 1.37
N LYS A 205 -10.05 15.15 1.93
CA LYS A 205 -9.65 14.43 3.15
C LYS A 205 -10.29 15.00 4.42
N ARG A 206 -10.91 16.18 4.35
CA ARG A 206 -11.65 16.79 5.46
C ARG A 206 -13.02 16.16 5.66
N ARG A 207 -13.53 15.47 4.64
CA ARG A 207 -14.86 14.84 4.66
C ARG A 207 -14.78 13.47 5.33
N TYR A 208 -15.48 13.32 6.43
CA TYR A 208 -15.53 12.07 7.21
C TYR A 208 -16.99 11.64 7.46
N LEU A 209 -17.17 10.34 7.72
CA LEU A 209 -18.46 9.76 8.07
C LEU A 209 -18.73 9.93 9.56
N ASP A 210 -19.91 10.43 9.91
CA ASP A 210 -20.35 10.60 11.29
C ASP A 210 -20.61 9.24 11.98
N PRO A 211 -20.65 9.16 13.32
CA PRO A 211 -21.00 7.95 14.06
C PRO A 211 -22.33 7.32 13.67
N ASP A 212 -23.25 8.11 13.13
CA ASP A 212 -24.56 7.65 12.67
C ASP A 212 -24.47 6.78 11.41
N GLY A 213 -23.33 6.79 10.71
CA GLY A 213 -23.09 5.97 9.51
C GLY A 213 -23.80 6.45 8.24
N LEU A 214 -24.55 7.56 8.33
CA LEU A 214 -25.36 8.12 7.23
C LEU A 214 -24.86 9.50 6.82
N THR A 215 -24.71 10.41 7.78
CA THR A 215 -24.29 11.79 7.59
C THR A 215 -22.79 11.87 7.38
N GLU A 216 -22.37 12.74 6.47
CA GLU A 216 -20.96 13.07 6.28
C GLU A 216 -20.73 14.52 6.65
N ARG A 217 -19.63 14.80 7.33
CA ARG A 217 -19.30 16.13 7.85
C ARG A 217 -17.91 16.57 7.41
N MET A 218 -17.68 17.88 7.44
CA MET A 218 -16.40 18.49 7.15
C MET A 218 -15.66 18.77 8.45
N GLY A 219 -14.74 17.88 8.80
CA GLY A 219 -13.96 17.96 10.03
C GLY A 219 -12.67 18.75 9.89
N PRO A 220 -12.04 19.08 11.03
CA PRO A 220 -10.66 19.52 11.02
C PRO A 220 -9.85 18.32 10.53
N MET A 221 -9.07 18.50 9.47
CA MET A 221 -8.09 17.49 9.05
C MET A 221 -7.29 17.04 10.27
N TRP A 222 -6.98 15.75 10.38
CA TRP A 222 -6.25 15.17 11.53
C TRP A 222 -5.08 16.06 11.97
N ALA A 223 -5.27 16.81 13.05
CA ALA A 223 -4.33 17.81 13.51
C ALA A 223 -3.28 17.12 14.38
N ASP A 224 -2.01 17.27 14.00
CA ASP A 224 -0.92 16.67 14.75
C ASP A 224 0.09 17.74 15.19
N THR A 225 -0.13 18.21 16.42
CA THR A 225 0.61 19.31 17.06
C THR A 225 1.96 18.86 17.66
N ARG A 226 2.42 17.63 17.41
CA ARG A 226 3.65 17.11 18.04
C ARG A 226 4.93 17.77 17.49
N SER A 227 6.02 17.69 18.25
CA SER A 227 7.34 18.15 17.80
C SER A 227 7.87 17.25 16.68
N VAL A 228 8.65 17.81 15.75
CA VAL A 228 9.20 17.08 14.58
C VAL A 228 10.01 15.85 15.00
N TRP A 229 10.74 15.94 16.13
CA TRP A 229 11.51 14.83 16.67
C TRP A 229 10.66 13.66 17.16
N MET A 230 9.53 13.95 17.83
CA MET A 230 8.62 12.90 18.28
C MET A 230 7.92 12.22 17.09
N LYS A 231 7.67 12.98 16.01
CA LYS A 231 7.11 12.46 14.76
C LYS A 231 8.07 11.53 14.02
N LEU A 232 9.38 11.79 14.12
CA LEU A 232 10.41 10.94 13.53
C LEU A 232 10.64 9.66 14.35
N ALA A 233 10.67 9.78 15.68
CA ALA A 233 10.90 8.65 16.58
C ALA A 233 9.72 7.67 16.62
N ASP A 234 8.49 8.16 16.50
CA ASP A 234 7.27 7.35 16.48
C ASP A 234 6.37 7.75 15.29
N PRO A 235 6.66 7.23 14.08
CA PRO A 235 5.93 7.59 12.88
C PRO A 235 4.48 7.08 12.87
N LEU A 236 4.20 5.98 13.59
CA LEU A 236 2.87 5.35 13.67
C LEU A 236 2.03 5.83 14.86
N ASP A 237 2.59 6.62 15.77
CA ASP A 237 1.94 7.01 17.03
C ASP A 237 1.57 5.81 17.91
N ILE A 238 2.48 4.84 18.03
CA ILE A 238 2.29 3.65 18.87
C ILE A 238 2.27 4.07 20.35
N GLY A 239 3.14 5.01 20.74
CA GLY A 239 3.23 5.49 22.11
C GLY A 239 1.97 6.23 22.57
N GLY A 240 1.36 7.05 21.72
CA GLY A 240 0.09 7.72 22.04
C GLY A 240 -1.10 6.78 21.98
N ALA A 241 -1.10 5.77 21.10
CA ALA A 241 -2.11 4.72 21.06
C ALA A 241 -2.13 3.86 22.34
N ILE A 242 -0.95 3.58 22.93
CA ILE A 242 -0.82 2.79 24.17
C ILE A 242 -1.13 3.63 25.42
N THR A 243 -0.72 4.89 25.42
CA THR A 243 -0.87 5.77 26.60
C THR A 243 -2.27 6.38 26.71
N GLY A 244 -3.11 6.24 25.66
CA GLY A 244 -4.45 6.83 25.61
C GLY A 244 -4.46 8.36 25.47
N ASP A 245 -3.28 8.99 25.46
CA ASP A 245 -3.07 10.43 25.33
C ASP A 245 -2.91 10.83 23.85
N SER A 246 -3.73 10.26 22.97
CA SER A 246 -3.82 10.76 21.59
C SER A 246 -4.50 12.12 21.63
N LYS A 247 -3.69 13.17 21.86
CA LYS A 247 -4.11 14.58 21.97
C LYS A 247 -4.77 15.18 20.72
N SER A 248 -5.08 14.37 19.71
CA SER A 248 -6.08 14.73 18.71
C SER A 248 -7.44 14.50 19.38
N GLU A 249 -8.00 15.52 20.03
CA GLU A 249 -9.38 15.48 20.52
C GLU A 249 -10.24 14.81 19.44
N ALA A 250 -10.91 13.72 19.80
CA ALA A 250 -11.74 12.94 18.89
C ALA A 250 -12.86 13.84 18.34
N PHE A 251 -12.55 14.57 17.27
CA PHE A 251 -13.40 15.64 16.74
C PHE A 251 -14.75 15.08 16.26
N TRP A 252 -14.76 13.81 15.89
CA TRP A 252 -15.96 13.03 15.55
C TRP A 252 -16.92 12.81 16.73
N LEU A 253 -16.52 13.05 17.99
CA LEU A 253 -17.42 13.04 19.15
C LEU A 253 -18.19 14.36 19.32
N ARG A 254 -17.80 15.43 18.61
CA ARG A 254 -18.48 16.72 18.61
C ARG A 254 -19.08 17.00 17.23
N PRO A 255 -20.10 16.23 16.79
CA PRO A 255 -20.65 16.35 15.45
C PRO A 255 -21.30 17.72 15.19
N PHE A 256 -21.79 18.40 16.23
CA PHE A 256 -22.44 19.72 16.11
C PHE A 256 -21.47 20.86 15.80
N ASP A 257 -20.17 20.69 16.04
CA ASP A 257 -19.16 21.71 15.75
C ASP A 257 -18.80 21.75 14.25
N TRP A 258 -19.21 20.72 13.48
CA TRP A 258 -18.80 20.52 12.09
C TRP A 258 -19.99 20.52 11.13
N GLU A 259 -19.85 21.29 10.05
CA GLU A 259 -20.87 21.41 9.01
C GLU A 259 -21.09 20.10 8.27
N VAL A 260 -22.34 19.83 7.90
CA VAL A 260 -22.72 18.69 7.04
C VAL A 260 -22.14 18.92 5.65
N ALA A 261 -21.51 17.89 5.08
CA ALA A 261 -20.84 17.98 3.80
C ALA A 261 -21.84 18.32 2.68
N PRO A 262 -21.52 19.29 1.80
CA PRO A 262 -22.39 19.63 0.67
C PRO A 262 -22.37 18.53 -0.40
N GLY A 263 -23.49 18.38 -1.12
CA GLY A 263 -23.57 17.51 -2.30
C GLY A 263 -23.91 16.03 -2.02
N GLY A 264 -24.71 15.75 -0.98
CA GLY A 264 -25.19 14.40 -0.66
C GLY A 264 -24.22 13.60 0.20
N SER A 265 -24.40 12.27 0.29
CA SER A 265 -23.58 11.34 1.08
C SER A 265 -23.02 10.21 0.21
N PHE A 266 -21.73 9.87 0.35
CA PHE A 266 -21.11 8.71 -0.31
C PHE A 266 -21.59 7.39 0.30
N SER A 267 -21.97 7.38 1.58
CA SER A 267 -22.57 6.21 2.24
C SER A 267 -23.91 5.81 1.58
N GLU A 268 -24.71 6.81 1.22
CA GLU A 268 -26.00 6.65 0.53
C GLU A 268 -25.86 6.54 -1.00
N GLY A 269 -24.67 6.84 -1.54
CA GLY A 269 -24.40 6.83 -2.99
C GLY A 269 -24.99 8.02 -3.74
N THR A 270 -25.42 9.07 -3.03
CA THR A 270 -25.95 10.32 -3.61
C THR A 270 -24.84 11.32 -3.93
N ALA A 271 -23.68 11.21 -3.29
CA ALA A 271 -22.53 12.08 -3.54
C ALA A 271 -21.66 11.63 -4.71
N THR A 272 -21.01 12.61 -5.37
CA THR A 272 -20.03 12.37 -6.43
C THR A 272 -18.80 13.25 -6.25
N ASN A 273 -17.64 12.78 -6.72
CA ASN A 273 -16.39 13.56 -6.72
C ASN A 273 -16.30 14.58 -7.88
N VAL A 274 -17.38 14.78 -8.65
CA VAL A 274 -17.40 15.75 -9.74
C VAL A 274 -17.57 17.14 -9.14
N LYS A 275 -16.59 18.03 -9.36
CA LYS A 275 -16.76 19.46 -9.02
C LYS A 275 -17.94 19.99 -9.84
N SER A 276 -19.06 20.27 -9.18
CA SER A 276 -20.14 21.03 -9.82
C SER A 276 -19.60 22.39 -10.25
N LYS A 277 -19.58 22.66 -11.56
CA LYS A 277 -19.36 24.00 -12.12
C LYS A 277 -20.65 24.81 -11.97
N SER A 278 -21.02 25.20 -10.75
CA SER A 278 -22.06 26.21 -10.46
C SER A 278 -22.08 26.44 -8.95
N ALA A 279 -21.95 27.62 -8.35
CA ALA A 279 -22.06 28.99 -8.83
C ALA A 279 -21.12 29.90 -8.01
N SER A 280 -20.25 30.65 -8.67
CA SER A 280 -19.62 31.85 -8.11
C SER A 280 -19.34 32.79 -9.29
N GLY A 281 -20.41 33.42 -9.73
CA GLY A 281 -20.42 34.40 -10.79
C GLY A 281 -21.55 35.38 -10.52
N THR A 282 -21.49 36.07 -9.38
CA THR A 282 -22.20 37.33 -9.09
C THR A 282 -21.90 37.78 -7.66
N ARG A 283 -20.94 38.71 -7.50
CA ARG A 283 -21.09 39.97 -6.74
C ARG A 283 -19.74 40.65 -6.59
N THR A 284 -19.50 41.60 -7.48
CA THR A 284 -18.79 42.85 -7.18
C THR A 284 -19.45 43.91 -8.05
N GLN A 285 -20.46 44.58 -7.49
CA GLN A 285 -20.77 45.97 -7.81
C GLN A 285 -20.44 46.73 -6.54
N GLU A 286 -19.32 47.43 -6.55
CA GLU A 286 -19.11 48.76 -5.95
C GLU A 286 -18.26 49.56 -6.93
#